data_AF-A0AAX0QUA1-F1
#
_entry.id   AF-A0AAX0QUA1-F1
#
_cell.length_a   1.000
_cell.length_b   1.000
_cell.length_c   1.000
_cell.angle_alpha   90.00
_cell.angle_beta   90.00
_cell.angle_gamma   90.00
#
_symmetry.space_group_name_H-M   'P 1'
#
loop_
_entity.id
_entity.type
_entity.pdbx_description
1 polymer ?
#
loop_
_entity_poly.entity_id
_entity_poly.type
_entity_poly.pdbx_seq_one_letter_code
_entity_poly.pdbx_strand_id
1 'polypeptide(L)'
;MAIRSKKEEEVVEEAKVEEKPVKKAAAKSTAKKTTATARKRTTKPKLDLAQEVLVINMSQASFIYEARKGNGFLELDEYLDSDYMTVEDLQIMKNSNRGIFEKGWLFVDDEEAVEFLGIKKYMDKVLLPEQLDDLFELDTNVLKEELAKFSPSIKENIYQTMKLKYEAGELSNVHVIRAIEESLNVDQTLSVLNG
;
A
#
# COMPACT_ATOMS: atom_id res chain seq x y z
N MET A 1 -56.68 10.20 -24.07
CA MET A 1 -56.81 10.24 -22.59
C MET A 1 -55.39 10.12 -22.04
N ALA A 2 -54.77 11.14 -21.44
CA ALA A 2 -55.14 11.84 -20.20
C ALA A 2 -55.17 10.85 -19.01
N ILE A 3 -54.51 11.07 -17.86
CA ILE A 3 -54.49 12.31 -17.04
C ILE A 3 -53.18 12.44 -16.19
N ARG A 4 -52.65 13.68 -16.10
CA ARG A 4 -51.91 14.42 -15.01
C ARG A 4 -51.00 13.67 -14.00
N SER A 5 -49.75 14.05 -13.71
CA SER A 5 -49.09 15.34 -13.33
C SER A 5 -49.12 15.71 -11.83
N LYS A 6 -47.92 15.77 -11.20
CA LYS A 6 -47.44 16.65 -10.08
C LYS A 6 -46.04 16.12 -9.62
N LYS A 7 -44.92 16.87 -9.42
CA LYS A 7 -44.65 18.27 -8.99
C LYS A 7 -45.12 18.47 -7.52
N GLU A 8 -44.37 18.82 -6.48
CA GLU A 8 -43.07 19.48 -6.24
C GLU A 8 -42.63 19.11 -4.76
N GLU A 9 -41.52 19.51 -4.11
CA GLU A 9 -40.47 20.52 -4.35
C GLU A 9 -39.12 20.11 -3.65
N GLU A 10 -38.13 21.02 -3.65
CA GLU A 10 -36.78 21.04 -3.06
C GLU A 10 -36.74 21.87 -1.74
N VAL A 11 -35.81 21.62 -0.80
CA VAL A 11 -35.32 22.66 0.13
C VAL A 11 -33.82 22.49 0.40
N VAL A 12 -33.05 23.54 0.13
CA VAL A 12 -31.64 23.72 0.51
C VAL A 12 -31.58 24.71 1.68
N GLU A 13 -30.69 24.51 2.66
CA GLU A 13 -30.39 25.53 3.67
C GLU A 13 -28.89 25.62 3.94
N GLU A 14 -28.23 26.62 3.34
CA GLU A 14 -26.91 27.11 3.76
C GLU A 14 -27.10 28.25 4.78
N ALA A 15 -26.29 28.26 5.84
CA ALA A 15 -26.10 29.43 6.71
C ALA A 15 -24.61 29.68 6.97
N LYS A 16 -24.22 30.96 6.97
CA LYS A 16 -22.83 31.44 6.79
C LYS A 16 -22.57 32.62 7.74
N VAL A 17 -21.28 32.95 7.97
CA VAL A 17 -20.78 34.17 8.65
C VAL A 17 -20.91 34.03 10.21
N GLU A 18 -19.98 34.45 11.08
CA GLU A 18 -19.19 35.69 11.10
C GLU A 18 -17.84 35.59 11.85
N GLU A 19 -16.97 36.59 11.69
CA GLU A 19 -15.56 36.64 12.12
C GLU A 19 -15.23 37.99 12.81
N LYS A 20 -14.13 38.05 13.62
CA LYS A 20 -13.39 39.26 14.13
C LYS A 20 -13.94 39.92 15.44
N PRO A 21 -13.21 40.86 16.13
CA PRO A 21 -11.77 41.20 16.08
C PRO A 21 -11.02 41.38 17.47
N VAL A 22 -9.75 40.95 17.51
CA VAL A 22 -8.51 41.64 18.01
C VAL A 22 -8.53 42.68 19.18
N LYS A 23 -7.69 42.51 20.25
CA LYS A 23 -6.48 43.35 20.57
C LYS A 23 -5.82 43.22 21.99
N LYS A 24 -4.49 43.00 21.95
CA LYS A 24 -3.37 43.50 22.81
C LYS A 24 -3.60 43.84 24.31
N ALA A 25 -2.76 43.20 25.14
CA ALA A 25 -1.94 43.90 26.14
C ALA A 25 -0.58 43.16 26.29
N ALA A 26 0.52 43.89 26.53
CA ALA A 26 1.85 43.31 26.69
C ALA A 26 2.52 43.80 27.98
N ALA A 27 3.09 42.88 28.76
CA ALA A 27 4.00 43.18 29.87
C ALA A 27 5.03 42.05 30.02
N LYS A 28 6.31 42.41 30.13
CA LYS A 28 7.41 41.47 30.38
C LYS A 28 7.50 41.11 31.87
N SER A 29 7.69 39.83 32.19
CA SER A 29 8.53 39.45 33.33
C SER A 29 9.21 38.10 33.08
N THR A 30 10.54 38.08 33.16
CA THR A 30 11.38 36.89 33.03
C THR A 30 11.27 35.96 34.24
N ALA A 31 10.89 34.70 34.02
CA ALA A 31 11.14 33.62 34.98
C ALA A 31 11.41 32.30 34.23
N LYS A 32 12.52 31.65 34.60
CA LYS A 32 13.08 30.46 33.94
C LYS A 32 12.26 29.21 34.31
N LYS A 33 11.59 28.57 33.35
CA LYS A 33 10.94 27.27 33.56
C LYS A 33 11.19 26.30 32.41
N THR A 34 11.64 25.11 32.78
CA THR A 34 12.07 23.99 31.96
C THR A 34 11.12 23.67 30.79
N THR A 35 11.59 23.85 29.56
CA THR A 35 10.88 23.38 28.37
C THR A 35 11.04 21.88 28.22
N ALA A 36 10.15 21.12 28.84
CA ALA A 36 9.87 19.78 28.35
C ALA A 36 9.26 19.91 26.95
N THR A 37 9.99 19.49 25.92
CA THR A 37 9.49 19.50 24.54
C THR A 37 8.35 18.51 24.41
N ALA A 38 7.13 18.99 24.63
CA ALA A 38 5.93 18.26 24.27
C ALA A 38 6.02 17.97 22.76
N ARG A 39 6.22 16.70 22.39
CA ARG A 39 6.05 16.26 21.01
C ARG A 39 4.66 16.71 20.59
N LYS A 40 4.58 17.65 19.63
CA LYS A 40 3.35 17.92 18.90
C LYS A 40 2.88 16.55 18.41
N ARG A 41 1.78 16.04 18.97
CA ARG A 41 1.06 14.94 18.31
C ARG A 41 0.59 15.54 17.00
N THR A 42 1.21 15.12 15.91
CA THR A 42 0.64 15.29 14.58
C THR A 42 -0.74 14.65 14.67
N THR A 43 -1.78 15.48 14.65
CA THR A 43 -3.14 15.00 14.45
C THR A 43 -3.11 14.32 13.09
N LYS A 44 -3.32 13.00 13.09
CA LYS A 44 -3.45 12.25 11.84
C LYS A 44 -4.50 12.92 10.95
N PRO A 45 -4.38 12.83 9.61
CA PRO A 45 -5.50 13.12 8.73
C PRO A 45 -6.76 12.44 9.28
N LYS A 46 -7.88 13.17 9.31
CA LYS A 46 -9.15 12.59 9.73
C LYS A 46 -9.79 11.89 8.54
N LEU A 47 -9.12 10.84 8.07
CA LEU A 47 -9.59 9.94 7.03
C LEU A 47 -10.89 9.27 7.50
N ASP A 48 -11.81 9.03 6.58
CA ASP A 48 -13.02 8.27 6.90
C ASP A 48 -12.67 6.78 7.03
N LEU A 49 -13.18 6.13 8.08
CA LEU A 49 -12.96 4.70 8.30
C LEU A 49 -13.86 3.85 7.41
N ALA A 50 -15.00 4.40 6.99
CA ALA A 50 -15.92 3.77 6.05
C ALA A 50 -15.53 3.95 4.57
N GLN A 51 -14.45 4.70 4.28
CA GLN A 51 -13.90 4.77 2.93
C GLN A 51 -13.43 3.38 2.50
N GLU A 52 -13.90 2.96 1.34
CA GLU A 52 -13.42 1.79 0.63
C GLU A 52 -12.18 2.18 -0.19
N VAL A 53 -11.14 1.34 -0.14
CA VAL A 53 -9.92 1.50 -0.93
C VAL A 53 -9.61 0.19 -1.66
N LEU A 54 -9.03 0.29 -2.85
CA LEU A 54 -8.65 -0.88 -3.63
C LEU A 54 -7.46 -1.58 -2.98
N VAL A 55 -7.54 -2.89 -2.87
CA VAL A 55 -6.45 -3.74 -2.37
C VAL A 55 -6.15 -4.85 -3.38
N ILE A 56 -4.87 -5.17 -3.55
CA ILE A 56 -4.38 -6.04 -4.64
C ILE A 56 -3.57 -7.20 -4.05
N ASN A 57 -3.85 -8.42 -4.49
CA ASN A 57 -3.11 -9.62 -4.12
C ASN A 57 -1.71 -9.60 -4.75
N MET A 58 -0.69 -9.53 -3.90
CA MET A 58 0.72 -9.54 -4.29
C MET A 58 1.42 -10.86 -3.95
N SER A 59 0.67 -11.94 -3.84
CA SER A 59 1.19 -13.30 -3.68
C SER A 59 0.85 -14.16 -4.91
N GLN A 60 1.70 -15.14 -5.22
CA GLN A 60 1.50 -16.10 -6.32
C GLN A 60 0.47 -17.20 -6.00
N ALA A 61 -0.42 -16.96 -5.03
CA ALA A 61 -1.44 -17.90 -4.58
C ALA A 61 -2.70 -17.11 -4.20
N SER A 62 -3.82 -17.80 -4.00
CA SER A 62 -5.03 -17.16 -3.48
C SER A 62 -4.78 -16.58 -2.09
N PHE A 63 -5.23 -15.34 -1.90
CA PHE A 63 -5.16 -14.63 -0.64
C PHE A 63 -6.53 -14.65 0.03
N ILE A 64 -6.63 -15.24 1.22
CA ILE A 64 -7.84 -15.25 2.03
C ILE A 64 -7.55 -14.63 3.40
N TYR A 65 -8.36 -13.65 3.79
CA TYR A 65 -8.37 -13.03 5.11
C TYR A 65 -9.78 -13.07 5.71
N GLU A 66 -9.86 -13.55 6.95
CA GLU A 66 -11.07 -13.48 7.79
C GLU A 66 -10.72 -12.72 9.08
N ALA A 67 -11.50 -11.68 9.39
CA ALA A 67 -11.30 -10.88 10.58
C ALA A 67 -11.73 -11.65 11.84
N ARG A 68 -10.85 -11.70 12.85
CA ARG A 68 -11.16 -12.33 14.16
C ARG A 68 -12.26 -11.61 14.95
N LYS A 69 -12.69 -10.43 14.51
CA LYS A 69 -13.73 -9.57 15.09
C LYS A 69 -14.28 -8.67 13.99
N GLY A 70 -15.59 -8.46 13.98
CA GLY A 70 -16.27 -7.76 12.89
C GLY A 70 -16.65 -8.72 11.76
N ASN A 71 -16.95 -8.15 10.59
CA ASN A 71 -17.39 -8.90 9.40
C ASN A 71 -16.36 -8.85 8.26
N GLY A 72 -15.18 -8.27 8.49
CA GLY A 72 -14.14 -8.11 7.47
C GLY A 72 -13.71 -9.45 6.90
N PHE A 73 -13.91 -9.61 5.59
CA PHE A 73 -13.53 -10.77 4.81
C PHE A 73 -12.96 -10.27 3.48
N LEU A 74 -11.94 -10.94 2.98
CA LEU A 74 -11.33 -10.65 1.69
C LEU A 74 -10.80 -11.95 1.09
N GLU A 75 -11.21 -12.25 -0.13
CA GLU A 75 -10.80 -13.40 -0.91
C GLU A 75 -10.40 -12.88 -2.29
N LEU A 76 -9.15 -13.13 -2.68
CA LEU A 76 -8.56 -12.73 -3.96
C LEU A 76 -7.92 -13.99 -4.56
N ASP A 77 -8.39 -14.44 -5.71
CA ASP A 77 -8.12 -15.79 -6.23
C ASP A 77 -6.70 -15.90 -6.80
N GLU A 78 -6.24 -14.88 -7.50
CA GLU A 78 -5.01 -14.91 -8.31
C GLU A 78 -4.08 -13.73 -8.00
N TYR A 79 -2.84 -13.79 -8.50
CA TYR A 79 -1.90 -12.68 -8.43
C TYR A 79 -2.43 -11.48 -9.22
N LEU A 80 -2.35 -10.28 -8.65
CA LEU A 80 -2.94 -9.02 -9.14
C LEU A 80 -4.48 -8.98 -9.14
N ASP A 81 -5.17 -10.01 -8.63
CA ASP A 81 -6.59 -9.89 -8.34
C ASP A 81 -6.83 -8.83 -7.25
N SER A 82 -7.96 -8.13 -7.34
CA SER A 82 -8.20 -6.92 -6.56
C SER A 82 -9.67 -6.72 -6.21
N ASP A 83 -9.92 -6.30 -4.98
CA ASP A 83 -11.25 -5.94 -4.48
C ASP A 83 -11.15 -4.72 -3.56
N TYR A 84 -12.29 -4.22 -3.10
CA TYR A 84 -12.38 -3.10 -2.18
C TYR A 84 -12.45 -3.58 -0.73
N MET A 85 -11.74 -2.90 0.16
CA MET A 85 -11.87 -3.11 1.60
C MET A 85 -11.89 -1.78 2.34
N THR A 86 -12.60 -1.71 3.47
CA THR A 86 -12.69 -0.46 4.24
C THR A 86 -11.37 -0.12 4.93
N VAL A 87 -11.12 1.16 5.17
CA VAL A 87 -10.01 1.62 6.01
C VAL A 87 -10.12 1.06 7.44
N GLU A 88 -11.33 0.83 7.96
CA GLU A 88 -11.55 0.15 9.24
C GLU A 88 -11.06 -1.31 9.22
N ASP A 89 -11.45 -2.09 8.21
CA ASP A 89 -11.04 -3.48 8.06
C ASP A 89 -9.53 -3.61 7.84
N LEU A 90 -8.92 -2.70 7.06
CA LEU A 90 -7.47 -2.62 6.92
C LEU A 90 -6.79 -2.29 8.25
N GLN A 91 -7.40 -1.44 9.08
CA GLN A 91 -6.89 -1.14 10.42
C GLN A 91 -6.98 -2.37 11.34
N ILE A 92 -8.07 -3.15 11.26
CA ILE A 92 -8.24 -4.41 11.99
C ILE A 92 -7.20 -5.45 11.52
N MET A 93 -7.09 -5.68 10.21
CA MET A 93 -6.13 -6.58 9.58
C MET A 93 -4.69 -6.25 9.97
N LYS A 94 -4.30 -4.97 9.92
CA LYS A 94 -2.95 -4.53 10.33
C LYS A 94 -2.69 -4.78 11.82
N ASN A 95 -3.70 -4.65 12.67
CA ASN A 95 -3.57 -4.85 14.11
C ASN A 95 -3.54 -6.34 14.49
N SER A 96 -4.27 -7.22 13.78
CA SER A 96 -4.30 -8.66 14.06
C SER A 96 -3.22 -9.46 13.32
N ASN A 97 -2.99 -9.13 12.04
CA ASN A 97 -2.25 -9.93 11.06
C ASN A 97 -1.18 -9.08 10.33
N ARG A 98 -0.50 -8.17 11.04
CA ARG A 98 0.55 -7.27 10.52
C ARG A 98 1.53 -7.89 9.50
N GLY A 99 1.85 -9.18 9.65
CA GLY A 99 2.72 -9.94 8.76
C GLY A 99 2.28 -10.00 7.29
N ILE A 100 1.00 -9.75 6.98
CA ILE A 100 0.48 -9.62 5.60
C ILE A 100 1.23 -8.49 4.87
N PHE A 101 1.25 -7.30 5.48
CA PHE A 101 1.97 -6.14 4.97
C PHE A 101 3.49 -6.33 5.04
N GLU A 102 4.03 -6.93 6.12
CA GLU A 102 5.49 -7.11 6.25
C GLU A 102 6.09 -8.06 5.20
N LYS A 103 5.29 -9.01 4.69
CA LYS A 103 5.68 -9.91 3.61
C LYS A 103 5.41 -9.35 2.22
N GLY A 104 4.62 -8.28 2.10
CA GLY A 104 4.18 -7.73 0.82
C GLY A 104 3.16 -8.62 0.11
N TRP A 105 2.23 -9.22 0.86
CA TRP A 105 1.17 -10.08 0.30
C TRP A 105 -0.06 -9.32 -0.20
N LEU A 106 -0.26 -8.10 0.30
CA LEU A 106 -1.38 -7.23 -0.07
C LEU A 106 -0.83 -5.83 -0.28
N PHE A 107 -1.14 -5.23 -1.43
CA PHE A 107 -0.93 -3.81 -1.71
C PHE A 107 -2.22 -3.03 -1.44
N VAL A 108 -2.10 -1.76 -1.07
CA VAL A 108 -3.22 -0.85 -0.80
C VAL A 108 -3.04 0.38 -1.68
N ASP A 109 -3.92 0.55 -2.67
CA ASP A 109 -3.81 1.57 -3.70
C ASP A 109 -4.49 2.89 -3.29
N ASP A 110 -4.11 3.40 -2.11
CA ASP A 110 -4.54 4.70 -1.58
C ASP A 110 -3.48 5.26 -0.62
N GLU A 111 -2.81 6.35 -1.02
CA GLU A 111 -1.72 6.92 -0.23
C GLU A 111 -2.20 7.50 1.12
N GLU A 112 -3.41 8.08 1.18
CA GLU A 112 -3.95 8.65 2.42
C GLU A 112 -4.24 7.55 3.45
N ALA A 113 -4.83 6.44 3.03
CA ALA A 113 -5.03 5.25 3.84
C ALA A 113 -3.70 4.63 4.28
N VAL A 114 -2.74 4.49 3.38
CA VAL A 114 -1.40 3.95 3.65
C VAL A 114 -0.65 4.79 4.70
N GLU A 115 -0.74 6.12 4.64
CA GLU A 115 -0.18 7.03 5.64
C GLU A 115 -0.98 7.00 6.96
N PHE A 116 -2.31 7.03 6.90
CA PHE A 116 -3.19 6.97 8.08
C PHE A 116 -2.97 5.68 8.88
N LEU A 117 -2.92 4.53 8.21
CA LEU A 117 -2.67 3.22 8.80
C LEU A 117 -1.23 3.09 9.31
N GLY A 118 -0.29 3.86 8.73
CA GLY A 118 1.14 3.82 9.05
C GLY A 118 1.85 2.62 8.45
N ILE A 119 1.43 2.21 7.25
CA ILE A 119 1.96 1.04 6.52
C ILE A 119 2.86 1.41 5.33
N LYS A 120 3.06 2.70 5.03
CA LYS A 120 3.89 3.22 3.91
C LYS A 120 5.19 2.44 3.69
N LYS A 121 6.03 2.29 4.74
CA LYS A 121 7.28 1.50 4.75
C LYS A 121 7.19 0.02 4.32
N TYR A 122 5.99 -0.52 4.13
CA TYR A 122 5.72 -1.84 3.58
C TYR A 122 5.30 -1.74 2.12
N MET A 123 4.42 -0.80 1.78
CA MET A 123 4.00 -0.50 0.41
C MET A 123 5.20 -0.05 -0.43
N ASP A 124 6.08 0.79 0.12
CA ASP A 124 7.35 1.24 -0.49
C ASP A 124 8.32 0.09 -0.86
N LYS A 125 8.03 -1.15 -0.45
CA LYS A 125 8.82 -2.36 -0.76
C LYS A 125 8.12 -3.33 -1.70
N VAL A 126 6.81 -3.18 -1.89
CA VAL A 126 6.07 -3.96 -2.86
C VAL A 126 6.37 -3.35 -4.23
N LEU A 127 6.73 -4.20 -5.18
CA LEU A 127 6.94 -3.78 -6.56
C LEU A 127 5.77 -4.32 -7.39
N LEU A 128 5.06 -3.41 -8.04
CA LEU A 128 4.09 -3.74 -9.09
C LEU A 128 4.84 -4.18 -10.36
N PRO A 129 4.21 -4.96 -11.27
CA PRO A 129 4.88 -5.47 -12.47
C PRO A 129 5.58 -4.39 -13.31
N GLU A 130 4.98 -3.21 -13.42
CA GLU A 130 5.47 -2.06 -14.18
C GLU A 130 6.73 -1.44 -13.56
N GLN A 131 6.96 -1.67 -12.27
CA GLN A 131 8.13 -1.17 -11.52
C GLN A 131 9.30 -2.16 -11.54
N LEU A 132 9.10 -3.36 -12.09
CA LEU A 132 10.13 -4.40 -12.16
C LEU A 132 11.11 -4.20 -13.31
N ASP A 133 10.74 -3.45 -14.35
CA ASP A 133 11.64 -3.13 -15.47
C ASP A 133 12.86 -2.32 -14.99
N ASP A 134 12.66 -1.26 -14.21
CA ASP A 134 13.73 -0.49 -13.56
C ASP A 134 14.68 -1.39 -12.72
N LEU A 135 14.14 -2.45 -12.09
CA LEU A 135 14.91 -3.40 -11.30
C LEU A 135 15.79 -4.31 -12.18
N PHE A 136 15.29 -4.72 -13.35
CA PHE A 136 16.03 -5.57 -14.30
C PHE A 136 17.13 -4.82 -15.07
N GLU A 137 17.03 -3.49 -15.18
CA GLU A 137 18.07 -2.63 -15.77
C GLU A 137 19.23 -2.31 -14.82
N LEU A 138 19.13 -2.63 -13.52
CA LEU A 138 20.19 -2.38 -12.54
C LEU A 138 21.48 -3.18 -12.83
N ASP A 139 22.62 -2.57 -12.53
CA ASP A 139 23.90 -3.26 -12.41
C ASP A 139 23.78 -4.48 -11.47
N THR A 140 24.28 -5.64 -11.90
CA THR A 140 24.11 -6.93 -11.20
C THR A 140 24.51 -6.90 -9.72
N ASN A 141 25.49 -6.08 -9.33
CA ASN A 141 25.87 -5.91 -7.93
C ASN A 141 24.81 -5.15 -7.13
N VAL A 142 24.28 -4.05 -7.69
CA VAL A 142 23.21 -3.25 -7.07
C VAL A 142 21.93 -4.06 -6.98
N LEU A 143 21.59 -4.81 -8.03
CA LEU A 143 20.48 -5.75 -8.03
C LEU A 143 20.59 -6.77 -6.88
N LYS A 144 21.76 -7.37 -6.64
CA LYS A 144 21.96 -8.31 -5.51
C LYS A 144 21.78 -7.63 -4.15
N GLU A 145 22.17 -6.35 -4.01
CA GLU A 145 21.93 -5.57 -2.79
C GLU A 145 20.45 -5.26 -2.57
N GLU A 146 19.68 -4.91 -3.62
CA GLU A 146 18.23 -4.71 -3.52
C GLU A 146 17.49 -6.02 -3.21
N LEU A 147 17.81 -7.10 -3.93
CA LEU A 147 17.22 -8.43 -3.70
C LEU A 147 17.41 -8.90 -2.25
N ALA A 148 18.51 -8.55 -1.58
CA ALA A 148 18.73 -8.88 -0.17
C ALA A 148 17.73 -8.21 0.81
N LYS A 149 17.04 -7.13 0.39
CA LYS A 149 16.10 -6.35 1.23
C LYS A 149 14.65 -6.82 1.11
N PHE A 150 14.32 -7.55 0.05
CA PHE A 150 12.97 -8.02 -0.27
C PHE A 150 12.57 -9.28 0.52
N SER A 151 11.27 -9.43 0.75
CA SER A 151 10.71 -10.65 1.34
C SER A 151 10.82 -11.81 0.33
N PRO A 152 10.72 -13.08 0.78
CA PRO A 152 10.62 -14.21 -0.13
C PRO A 152 9.45 -14.09 -1.12
N SER A 153 8.32 -13.50 -0.71
CA SER A 153 7.15 -13.32 -1.59
C SER A 153 7.41 -12.29 -2.69
N ILE A 154 8.07 -11.17 -2.35
CA ILE A 154 8.41 -10.13 -3.33
C ILE A 154 9.45 -10.68 -4.32
N LYS A 155 10.44 -11.46 -3.85
CA LYS A 155 11.40 -12.16 -4.72
C LYS A 155 10.73 -13.14 -5.68
N GLU A 156 9.71 -13.86 -5.23
CA GLU A 156 8.94 -14.76 -6.08
C GLU A 156 8.25 -13.97 -7.22
N ASN A 157 7.60 -12.83 -6.93
CA ASN A 157 7.00 -11.98 -7.95
C ASN A 157 8.04 -11.44 -8.95
N ILE A 158 9.22 -11.03 -8.46
CA ILE A 158 10.37 -10.62 -9.28
C ILE A 158 10.78 -11.77 -10.22
N TYR A 159 10.88 -13.00 -9.70
CA TYR A 159 11.25 -14.18 -10.48
C TYR A 159 10.21 -14.58 -11.52
N GLN A 160 8.91 -14.58 -11.19
CA GLN A 160 7.86 -14.89 -12.15
C GLN A 160 7.81 -13.85 -13.29
N THR A 161 7.97 -12.57 -12.97
CA THR A 161 8.02 -11.50 -13.99
C THR A 161 9.28 -11.59 -14.85
N MET A 162 10.44 -11.86 -14.24
CA MET A 162 11.71 -12.14 -14.93
C MET A 162 11.55 -13.30 -15.93
N LYS A 163 10.93 -14.40 -15.48
CA LYS A 163 10.69 -15.58 -16.30
C LYS A 163 9.78 -15.27 -17.50
N LEU A 164 8.65 -14.59 -17.28
CA LEU A 164 7.74 -14.18 -18.35
C LEU A 164 8.45 -13.29 -19.39
N LYS A 165 9.28 -12.35 -18.94
CA LYS A 165 10.08 -11.48 -19.84
C LYS A 165 11.19 -12.23 -20.57
N TYR A 166 11.77 -13.26 -19.97
CA TYR A 166 12.72 -14.15 -20.64
C TYR A 166 12.02 -14.98 -21.73
N GLU A 167 10.87 -15.59 -21.41
CA GLU A 167 10.05 -16.36 -22.36
C GLU A 167 9.52 -15.50 -23.52
N ALA A 168 9.22 -14.22 -23.27
CA ALA A 168 8.85 -13.24 -24.29
C ALA A 168 10.06 -12.72 -25.13
N GLY A 169 11.29 -12.99 -24.71
CA GLY A 169 12.52 -12.47 -25.33
C GLY A 169 12.85 -11.01 -25.01
N GLU A 170 12.13 -10.39 -24.06
CA GLU A 170 12.37 -9.01 -23.60
C GLU A 170 13.61 -8.92 -22.69
N LEU A 171 13.85 -9.94 -21.87
CA LEU A 171 14.97 -9.99 -20.94
C LEU A 171 15.93 -11.13 -21.30
N SER A 172 17.17 -10.79 -21.66
CA SER A 172 18.21 -11.75 -22.07
C SER A 172 19.51 -11.66 -21.27
N ASN A 173 19.58 -10.79 -20.27
CA ASN A 173 20.79 -10.60 -19.46
C ASN A 173 20.98 -11.76 -18.45
N VAL A 174 21.77 -12.75 -18.86
CA VAL A 174 22.15 -13.95 -18.07
C VAL A 174 22.63 -13.62 -16.65
N HIS A 175 23.29 -12.47 -16.42
CA HIS A 175 23.79 -12.11 -15.09
C HIS A 175 22.67 -11.62 -14.16
N VAL A 176 21.69 -10.91 -14.69
CA VAL A 176 20.48 -10.46 -13.98
C VAL A 176 19.61 -11.67 -13.63
N ILE A 177 19.35 -12.54 -14.62
CA ILE A 177 18.56 -13.78 -14.45
C ILE A 177 19.16 -14.64 -13.33
N ARG A 178 20.47 -14.93 -13.40
CA ARG A 178 21.17 -15.70 -12.35
C ARG A 178 21.16 -15.02 -10.99
N ALA A 179 21.29 -13.69 -10.92
CA ALA A 179 21.22 -12.98 -9.63
C ALA A 179 19.85 -13.14 -8.95
N ILE A 180 18.76 -13.17 -9.73
CA ILE A 180 17.40 -13.38 -9.24
C ILE A 180 17.20 -14.83 -8.80
N GLU A 181 17.60 -15.81 -9.63
CA GLU A 181 17.56 -17.25 -9.32
C GLU A 181 18.36 -17.59 -8.04
N GLU A 182 19.60 -17.09 -7.93
CA GLU A 182 20.44 -17.21 -6.72
C GLU A 182 19.75 -16.62 -5.48
N SER A 183 19.02 -15.50 -5.62
CA SER A 183 18.36 -14.84 -4.49
C SER A 183 17.21 -15.64 -3.87
N LEU A 184 16.66 -16.61 -4.61
CA LEU A 184 15.64 -17.57 -4.20
C LEU A 184 16.22 -18.96 -3.88
N ASN A 185 17.49 -19.22 -4.21
CA ASN A 185 18.12 -20.55 -4.20
C ASN A 185 17.47 -21.52 -5.21
N VAL A 186 17.10 -21.04 -6.39
CA VAL A 186 16.68 -21.90 -7.51
C VAL A 186 17.84 -22.83 -7.88
N ASP A 187 17.56 -24.13 -7.99
CA ASP A 187 18.57 -25.11 -8.39
C ASP A 187 19.01 -24.86 -9.85
N GLN A 188 20.31 -24.97 -10.13
CA GLN A 188 20.84 -24.71 -11.48
C GLN A 188 20.20 -25.59 -12.55
N THR A 189 19.71 -26.79 -12.23
CA THR A 189 19.01 -27.67 -13.18
C THR A 189 17.62 -27.17 -13.56
N LEU A 190 17.00 -26.35 -12.70
CA LEU A 190 15.67 -25.75 -12.89
C LEU A 190 15.73 -24.30 -13.43
N SER A 191 16.93 -23.80 -13.73
CA SER A 191 17.14 -22.45 -14.28
C SER A 191 16.41 -22.28 -15.62
N VAL A 192 15.82 -21.10 -15.83
CA VAL A 192 15.15 -20.75 -17.10
C VAL A 192 16.11 -20.78 -18.29
N LEU A 193 17.42 -20.65 -18.02
CA LEU A 193 18.51 -20.66 -19.00
C LEU A 193 18.86 -22.06 -19.55
N ASN A 194 18.23 -23.12 -19.05
CA ASN A 194 18.44 -24.50 -19.51
C ASN A 194 17.38 -25.00 -20.52
N GLY A 195 16.35 -24.19 -20.80
CA GLY A 195 15.32 -24.48 -21.80
C GLY A 195 15.81 -24.30 -23.23
#